data_AF-A0A932TL81-F1
#
_entry.id   AF-A0A932TL81-F1
#
_cell.length_a   1.000
_cell.length_b   1.000
_cell.length_c   1.000
_cell.angle_alpha   90.00
_cell.angle_beta   90.00
_cell.angle_gamma   90.00
#
_symmetry.space_group_name_H-M   'P 1'
#
loop_
_entity.id
_entity.type
_entity.pdbx_description
1 polymer ?
#
loop_
_entity_poly.entity_id
_entity_poly.type
_entity_poly.pdbx_seq_one_letter_code
_entity_poly.pdbx_strand_id
1 'polypeptide(L)' 'MKRCSVASFAELRSVFPTADHVGKLTVFNIGGNKVRLVAAIHYNRRRVYIRAVLTHAEYDAGKWKE' A
#
# COMPACT_ATOMS: atom_id res chain seq x y z
N MET A 1 18.05 -4.48 -4.95
CA MET A 1 16.66 -4.03 -5.19
C MET A 1 16.07 -4.86 -6.34
N LYS A 2 15.02 -5.65 -6.11
CA LYS A 2 14.42 -6.50 -7.15
C LYS A 2 13.52 -5.64 -8.02
N ARG A 3 13.85 -5.50 -9.31
CA ARG A 3 12.98 -4.79 -10.27
C ARG A 3 11.86 -5.75 -10.68
N CYS A 4 10.62 -5.33 -10.53
CA CYS A 4 9.44 -6.09 -10.92
C CYS A 4 8.43 -5.13 -11.53
N SER A 5 7.89 -5.48 -12.70
CA SER A 5 6.73 -4.80 -13.26
C SER A 5 5.48 -5.54 -12.80
N VAL A 6 4.63 -4.86 -12.03
CA VAL A 6 3.34 -5.38 -11.59
C VAL A 6 2.24 -4.69 -12.37
N ALA A 7 1.36 -5.48 -13.01
CA ALA A 7 0.25 -4.98 -13.82
C ALA A 7 -1.11 -5.07 -13.12
N SER A 8 -1.18 -5.77 -11.98
CA SER A 8 -2.41 -5.99 -11.23
C SER A 8 -2.16 -6.07 -9.72
N PHE A 9 -3.23 -5.99 -8.93
CA PHE A 9 -3.15 -6.23 -7.49
C PHE A 9 -2.76 -7.68 -7.15
N ALA A 10 -3.22 -8.66 -7.94
CA ALA A 10 -2.84 -10.07 -7.75
C ALA A 10 -1.33 -10.27 -7.90
N GLU A 11 -0.71 -9.67 -8.92
CA GLU A 11 0.74 -9.67 -9.10
C GLU A 11 1.46 -8.88 -8.00
N LEU A 12 0.92 -7.73 -7.60
CA LEU A 12 1.49 -6.97 -6.49
C LEU A 12 1.54 -7.81 -5.21
N ARG A 13 0.47 -8.56 -4.92
CA ARG A 13 0.38 -9.40 -3.72
C ARG A 13 1.30 -10.61 -3.77
N SER A 14 1.72 -11.09 -4.95
CA SER A 14 2.75 -12.13 -5.03
C SER A 14 4.14 -11.62 -4.61
N VAL A 15 4.38 -10.31 -4.75
CA VAL A 15 5.62 -9.65 -4.32
C VAL A 15 5.53 -9.13 -2.88
N PHE A 16 4.37 -8.60 -2.50
CA PHE A 16 4.05 -8.10 -1.16
C PHE A 16 2.83 -8.85 -0.60
N PRO A 17 3.02 -10.06 -0.03
CA PRO A 17 1.91 -10.90 0.43
C PRO A 17 1.01 -10.26 1.48
N THR A 18 1.57 -9.34 2.27
CA THR A 18 0.89 -8.59 3.33
C THR A 18 0.25 -7.28 2.84
N ALA A 19 0.27 -7.01 1.53
CA ALA A 19 -0.43 -5.86 0.98
C ALA A 19 -1.93 -6.13 0.91
N ASP A 20 -2.72 -5.16 1.38
CA ASP A 20 -4.18 -5.24 1.43
C ASP A 20 -4.81 -4.17 0.55
N HIS A 21 -5.97 -4.48 -0.03
CA HIS A 21 -6.76 -3.52 -0.80
C HIS A 21 -7.90 -2.99 0.07
N VAL A 22 -7.95 -1.67 0.25
CA VAL A 22 -8.96 -0.98 1.06
C VAL A 22 -9.61 0.10 0.22
N GLY A 23 -10.82 -0.19 -0.28
CA GLY A 23 -11.53 0.70 -1.21
C GLY A 23 -10.76 0.85 -2.53
N LYS A 24 -10.21 2.04 -2.79
CA LYS A 24 -9.37 2.33 -3.98
C LYS A 24 -7.87 2.39 -3.67
N LEU A 25 -7.50 2.10 -2.42
CA LEU A 25 -6.15 2.24 -1.91
C LEU A 25 -5.54 0.87 -1.64
N THR A 26 -4.22 0.82 -1.66
CA THR A 26 -3.43 -0.32 -1.22
C THR A 26 -2.66 0.06 0.03
N VAL A 27 -2.69 -0.80 1.04
CA VAL A 27 -2.04 -0.61 2.32
C VAL A 27 -0.90 -1.62 2.44
N PHE A 28 0.28 -1.13 2.82
CA PHE A 28 1.47 -1.95 3.02
C PHE A 28 1.93 -1.90 4.48
N ASN A 29 2.30 -3.06 5.01
CA ASN A 29 2.92 -3.19 6.32
C ASN A 29 4.43 -3.02 6.17
N ILE A 30 5.01 -1.96 6.73
CA ILE A 30 6.45 -1.65 6.63
C ILE A 30 7.11 -1.49 8.01
N GLY A 31 8.45 -1.53 8.04
CA GLY A 31 9.23 -1.32 9.27
C GLY A 31 9.00 -2.39 10.34
N GLY A 32 8.82 -3.65 9.95
CA GLY A 32 8.49 -4.74 10.89
C GLY A 32 7.06 -4.65 11.40
N ASN A 33 6.10 -4.35 10.51
CA ASN A 33 4.66 -4.21 10.80
C ASN A 33 4.27 -3.01 11.69
N LYS A 34 5.20 -2.09 11.99
CA LYS A 34 4.97 -0.93 12.86
C LYS A 34 4.21 0.21 12.19
N VAL A 35 4.29 0.28 10.86
CA VAL A 35 3.81 1.39 10.06
C VAL A 35 2.97 0.88 8.90
N ARG A 36 1.96 1.66 8.52
CA ARG A 36 1.07 1.46 7.37
C ARG A 36 1.39 2.53 6.33
N LEU A 37 1.82 2.10 5.15
CA LEU A 37 1.93 2.97 3.98
C LEU A 37 0.66 2.81 3.15
N VAL A 38 -0.09 3.90 3.00
CA VAL A 38 -1.33 3.92 2.23
C VAL A 38 -1.04 4.57 0.88
N ALA A 39 -1.36 3.88 -0.21
CA ALA A 39 -1.07 4.36 -1.56
C ALA A 39 -2.23 4.14 -2.53
N ALA A 40 -2.40 5.04 -3.49
CA ALA A 40 -3.22 4.80 -4.67
C ALA A 40 -2.33 4.31 -5.81
N ILE A 41 -2.66 3.16 -6.40
CA ILE A 41 -1.87 2.54 -7.47
C ILE A 41 -2.66 2.57 -8.78
N HIS A 42 -2.09 3.23 -9.78
CA HIS A 42 -2.64 3.30 -11.13
C HIS A 42 -1.81 2.40 -12.04
N TYR A 43 -2.17 1.11 -12.11
CA TYR A 43 -1.41 0.10 -12.87
C TYR A 43 -1.29 0.43 -14.36
N ASN A 44 -2.36 0.91 -14.98
CA ASN A 44 -2.37 1.32 -16.40
C ASN A 44 -1.38 2.46 -16.70
N ARG A 45 -1.20 3.39 -15.76
CA ARG A 45 -0.26 4.52 -15.89
C ARG A 45 1.11 4.23 -15.27
N ARG A 46 1.28 3.05 -14.64
CA ARG A 46 2.47 2.67 -13.86
C ARG A 46 2.87 3.74 -12.84
N ARG A 47 1.90 4.30 -12.13
CA ARG A 47 2.12 5.32 -11.10
C ARG A 47 1.64 4.86 -9.74
N VAL A 48 2.40 5.24 -8.71
CA VAL A 48 2.08 5.01 -7.30
C VAL A 48 2.06 6.38 -6.62
N TYR A 49 0.97 6.68 -5.93
CA TYR A 49 0.83 7.91 -5.15
C TYR A 49 0.76 7.54 -3.68
N ILE A 50 1.76 7.94 -2.90
CA ILE A 50 1.74 7.79 -1.45
C ILE A 50 0.74 8.80 -0.90
N ARG A 51 -0.27 8.31 -0.18
CA ARG A 51 -1.33 9.14 0.43
C ARG A 51 -1.01 9.44 1.88
N ALA A 52 -0.50 8.46 2.61
CA ALA A 52 -0.12 8.61 4.00
C ALA A 52 0.91 7.54 4.42
N VAL A 53 1.70 7.86 5.45
CA VAL A 53 2.56 6.92 6.17
C VAL A 53 2.25 7.10 7.65
N LEU A 54 1.67 6.09 8.28
CA LEU A 54 1.07 6.19 9.61
C LEU A 54 1.57 5.07 10.51
N THR A 55 1.65 5.32 11.81
CA THR A 55 1.75 4.22 12.78
C THR A 55 0.50 3.34 12.74
N HIS A 56 0.58 2.13 13.31
CA HIS A 56 -0.58 1.25 13.43
C HIS A 56 -1.76 1.95 14.13
N ALA A 57 -1.51 2.62 15.25
CA ALA A 57 -2.54 3.30 16.03
C ALA A 57 -3.22 4.43 15.25
N GLU A 58 -2.46 5.20 14.46
CA GLU A 58 -3.00 6.27 13.62
C GLU A 58 -3.81 5.75 12.45
N TYR A 59 -3.39 4.63 11.87
CA TYR A 59 -4.15 3.96 10.82
C TYR A 59 -5.49 3.43 11.35
N ASP A 60 -5.48 2.80 12.52
CA ASP A 60 -6.69 2.27 13.19
C ASP A 60 -7.65 3.39 13.58
N ALA A 61 -7.11 4.53 14.03
CA ALA A 61 -7.88 5.74 14.30
C ALA A 61 -8.46 6.39 13.03
N GLY A 62 -8.13 5.88 11.84
CA GLY A 62 -8.71 6.33 10.58
C GLY A 62 -8.13 7.64 10.03
N LYS A 63 -6.97 8.10 10.53
CA LYS A 63 -6.36 9.39 10.12
C LYS A 63 -6.02 9.50 8.63
N TRP A 64 -6.03 8.38 7.89
CA TRP A 64 -5.81 8.37 6.44
C TRP A 64 -7.05 8.74 5.62
N LYS A 65 -8.22 8.86 6.26
CA LYS A 65 -9.50 9.17 5.61
C LYS A 65 -9.86 10.66 5.61
N GLU A 66 -9.07 11.49 6.30
CA GLU A 66 -9.22 12.95 6.35
C GLU A 66 -8.91 13.64 5.01
#